data_AF-A0A966Y0A8-F1
#
_entry.id   AF-A0A966Y0A8-F1
#
_cell.length_a   1.000
_cell.length_b   1.000
_cell.length_c   1.000
_cell.angle_alpha   90.00
_cell.angle_beta   90.00
_cell.angle_gamma   90.00
#
_symmetry.space_group_name_H-M   'P 1'
#
loop_
_entity.id
_entity.type
_entity.pdbx_description
1 polymer ?
#
loop_
_entity_poly.entity_id
_entity_poly.type
_entity_poly.pdbx_seq_one_letter_code
_entity_poly.pdbx_strand_id
1 'polypeptide(L)'
;MFHGGHNTNVVPSACTVEIDRRLLPNEKVKDAFKELKQVIDGVREPKGTYAVEFLTGTNGFFAPENGAAVGAFEAVVKARAGRKVKFLNATGVSDGRYYADDGIEIINFGPGSGAQGHAANESVPIASMVEAAEIQMDVVKRLLGSG
;
A
#
# COMPACT_ATOMS: atom_id res chain seq x y z
N MET A 1 9.23 -6.87 -13.88
CA MET A 1 10.00 -8.01 -14.41
C MET A 1 10.18 -7.83 -15.92
N PHE A 2 11.31 -8.20 -16.51
CA PHE A 2 11.50 -8.18 -17.97
C PHE A 2 12.28 -9.41 -18.41
N HIS A 3 11.72 -10.21 -19.32
CA HIS A 3 12.37 -11.41 -19.86
C HIS A 3 12.25 -11.44 -21.39
N GLY A 4 13.33 -11.77 -22.09
CA GLY A 4 13.34 -11.92 -23.54
C GLY A 4 14.67 -12.42 -24.07
N GLY A 5 14.63 -13.28 -25.09
CA GLY A 5 15.82 -13.89 -25.69
C GLY A 5 16.41 -15.05 -24.87
N HIS A 6 17.21 -15.88 -25.55
CA HIS A 6 17.88 -17.03 -24.94
C HIS A 6 19.38 -17.11 -25.29
N ASN A 7 19.79 -16.60 -26.45
CA ASN A 7 21.17 -16.63 -26.92
C ASN A 7 21.56 -15.31 -27.59
N THR A 8 22.83 -14.90 -27.48
CA THR A 8 23.31 -13.57 -27.90
C THR A 8 23.41 -13.40 -29.42
N ASN A 9 23.54 -14.50 -30.17
CA ASN A 9 23.62 -14.49 -31.63
C ASN A 9 22.28 -14.84 -32.32
N VAL A 10 21.17 -14.83 -31.57
CA VAL A 10 19.82 -15.12 -32.08
C VAL A 10 18.92 -13.92 -31.80
N VAL A 11 18.20 -13.45 -32.82
CA VAL A 11 17.16 -12.43 -32.65
C VAL A 11 16.05 -13.00 -31.77
N PRO A 12 15.69 -12.37 -30.63
CA PRO A 12 14.61 -12.86 -29.77
C PRO A 12 13.27 -12.95 -30.50
N SER A 13 12.55 -14.06 -30.33
CA SER A 13 11.22 -14.25 -30.92
C SER A 13 10.08 -13.64 -30.10
N ALA A 14 10.29 -13.40 -28.80
CA ALA A 14 9.33 -12.81 -27.88
C ALA A 14 10.01 -12.19 -26.66
N CYS A 15 9.31 -11.26 -26.01
CA CYS A 15 9.62 -10.77 -24.67
C CYS A 15 8.34 -10.63 -23.83
N THR A 16 8.49 -10.72 -22.52
CA THR A 16 7.42 -10.53 -21.54
C THR A 16 7.86 -9.47 -20.54
N VAL A 17 6.97 -8.53 -20.24
CA VAL A 17 7.20 -7.47 -19.27
C VAL A 17 6.04 -7.44 -18.29
N GLU A 18 6.35 -7.49 -17.00
CA GLU A 18 5.39 -7.26 -15.93
C GLU A 18 5.68 -5.91 -15.28
N ILE A 19 4.64 -5.08 -15.20
CA ILE A 19 4.69 -3.71 -14.68
C ILE A 19 3.73 -3.62 -13.50
N ASP A 20 4.24 -3.14 -12.36
CA ASP A 20 3.44 -2.78 -11.19
C ASP A 20 3.43 -1.25 -11.08
N ARG A 21 2.24 -0.66 -10.98
CA ARG A 21 2.04 0.79 -10.79
C ARG A 21 1.29 1.02 -9.49
N ARG A 22 1.84 1.89 -8.64
CA ARG A 22 1.15 2.40 -7.44
C ARG A 22 0.25 3.56 -7.84
N LEU A 23 -1.02 3.51 -7.44
CA LEU A 23 -2.02 4.54 -7.75
C LEU A 23 -2.27 5.45 -6.56
N LEU A 24 -2.41 6.75 -6.84
CA LEU A 24 -2.83 7.75 -5.88
C LEU A 24 -4.35 7.66 -5.60
N PRO A 25 -4.84 8.26 -4.50
CA PRO A 25 -6.26 8.23 -4.15
C PRO A 25 -7.20 8.80 -5.21
N ASN A 26 -6.71 9.75 -6.02
CA ASN A 26 -7.46 10.37 -7.11
C ASN A 26 -7.36 9.62 -8.45
N GLU A 27 -6.56 8.55 -8.53
CA GLU A 27 -6.43 7.74 -9.74
C GLU A 27 -7.36 6.51 -9.68
N LYS A 28 -7.82 6.07 -10.85
CA LYS A 28 -8.63 4.86 -11.00
C LYS A 28 -7.88 3.81 -11.80
N VAL A 29 -7.99 2.55 -11.37
CA VAL A 29 -7.33 1.40 -12.01
C VAL A 29 -7.62 1.32 -13.50
N LYS A 30 -8.88 1.53 -13.88
CA LYS A 30 -9.32 1.47 -15.28
C LYS A 30 -8.63 2.53 -16.14
N ASP A 31 -8.46 3.74 -15.61
CA ASP A 31 -7.84 4.85 -16.34
C ASP A 31 -6.33 4.67 -16.45
N ALA A 32 -5.69 4.22 -15.36
CA ALA A 32 -4.26 3.91 -15.36
C ALA A 32 -3.90 2.77 -16.31
N PHE A 33 -4.72 1.71 -16.37
CA PHE A 33 -4.53 0.62 -17.33
C PHE A 33 -4.76 1.10 -18.77
N LYS A 34 -5.78 1.93 -18.99
CA LYS A 34 -6.06 2.52 -20.32
C LYS A 34 -4.89 3.38 -20.79
N GLU A 35 -4.29 4.18 -19.92
CA GLU A 35 -3.11 4.99 -20.22
C GLU A 35 -1.93 4.10 -20.66
N LEU A 36 -1.64 3.03 -19.92
CA LEU A 36 -0.58 2.08 -20.27
C LEU A 36 -0.84 1.45 -21.63
N LYS A 37 -2.08 1.02 -21.89
CA LYS A 37 -2.47 0.45 -23.18
C LYS A 37 -2.30 1.46 -24.32
N GLN A 38 -2.65 2.73 -24.10
CA GLN A 38 -2.49 3.79 -25.10
C GLN A 38 -1.02 4.03 -25.47
N VAL A 39 -0.10 3.96 -24.50
CA VAL A 39 1.34 4.05 -24.78
C VAL A 39 1.79 2.92 -25.69
N ILE A 40 1.40 1.67 -25.40
CA ILE A 40 1.78 0.50 -26.21
C ILE A 40 1.13 0.56 -27.60
N ASP A 41 -0.17 0.86 -27.68
CA ASP A 41 -0.87 1.03 -28.96
C ASP A 41 -0.23 2.15 -29.82
N GLY A 42 0.33 3.17 -29.17
CA GLY A 42 1.03 4.29 -29.81
C GLY A 42 2.32 3.89 -30.55
N VAL A 43 2.91 2.73 -30.23
CA VAL A 43 4.10 2.20 -30.93
C VAL A 43 3.75 1.68 -32.33
N ARG A 44 2.46 1.38 -32.58
CA ARG A 44 1.94 0.92 -33.89
C ARG A 44 2.56 -0.39 -34.39
N GLU A 45 2.89 -1.29 -33.49
CA GLU A 45 3.27 -2.66 -33.85
C GLU A 45 2.12 -3.38 -34.59
N PRO A 46 2.42 -4.32 -35.51
CA PRO A 46 1.39 -5.03 -36.25
C PRO A 46 0.39 -5.73 -35.32
N LYS A 47 -0.90 -5.75 -35.70
CA LYS A 47 -1.93 -6.42 -34.89
C LYS A 47 -1.55 -7.89 -34.66
N GLY A 48 -1.61 -8.33 -33.40
CA GLY A 48 -1.31 -9.71 -33.01
C GLY A 48 0.15 -9.98 -32.65
N THR A 49 1.05 -8.99 -32.74
CA THR A 49 2.45 -9.15 -32.30
C THR A 49 2.64 -8.88 -30.80
N TYR A 50 1.64 -8.29 -30.15
CA TYR A 50 1.65 -8.04 -28.71
C TYR A 50 0.26 -8.26 -28.08
N ALA A 51 0.27 -8.54 -26.78
CA ALA A 51 -0.92 -8.56 -25.94
C ALA A 51 -0.63 -7.77 -24.66
N VAL A 52 -1.64 -7.07 -24.15
CA VAL A 52 -1.57 -6.37 -22.86
C VAL A 52 -2.68 -6.94 -21.99
N GLU A 53 -2.30 -7.55 -20.88
CA GLU A 53 -3.22 -8.19 -19.95
C GLU A 53 -3.27 -7.39 -18.64
N PHE A 54 -4.48 -7.24 -18.09
CA PHE A 54 -4.68 -6.71 -16.75
C PHE A 54 -4.66 -7.88 -15.76
N LEU A 55 -3.62 -7.94 -14.91
CA LEU A 55 -3.49 -9.01 -13.93
C LEU A 55 -4.36 -8.76 -12.69
N THR A 56 -4.11 -7.64 -12.00
CA THR A 56 -4.84 -7.23 -10.80
C THR A 56 -4.60 -5.75 -10.50
N GLY A 57 -5.44 -5.16 -9.67
CA GLY A 57 -5.31 -3.76 -9.27
C GLY A 57 -6.43 -3.31 -8.35
N THR A 58 -6.14 -2.28 -7.56
CA THR A 58 -7.10 -1.60 -6.69
C THR A 58 -6.88 -0.09 -6.78
N ASN A 59 -7.92 0.69 -6.52
CA ASN A 59 -7.78 2.14 -6.50
C ASN A 59 -6.92 2.55 -5.31
N GLY A 60 -6.24 3.70 -5.42
CA GLY A 60 -5.66 4.34 -4.25
C GLY A 60 -6.77 4.76 -3.29
N PHE A 61 -6.45 4.84 -2.00
CA PHE A 61 -7.36 5.34 -0.98
C PHE A 61 -6.61 6.20 0.04
N PHE A 62 -7.37 7.02 0.76
CA PHE A 62 -6.89 7.84 1.86
C PHE A 62 -7.93 7.81 2.99
N ALA A 63 -7.46 7.82 4.24
CA ALA A 63 -8.32 7.89 5.42
C ALA A 63 -8.16 9.28 6.07
N PRO A 64 -9.24 9.97 6.45
CA PRO A 64 -9.16 11.27 7.13
C PRO A 64 -8.36 11.20 8.45
N GLU A 65 -7.53 12.22 8.69
CA GLU A 65 -6.68 12.32 9.89
C GLU A 65 -7.37 13.05 11.06
N ASN A 66 -8.70 13.19 11.03
CA ASN A 66 -9.46 13.96 12.01
C ASN A 66 -10.61 13.17 12.68
N GLY A 67 -10.59 11.84 12.55
CA GLY A 67 -11.59 10.98 13.16
C GLY A 67 -11.38 10.78 14.66
N ALA A 68 -12.39 10.17 15.30
CA ALA A 68 -12.40 9.97 16.74
C ALA A 68 -11.33 8.97 17.18
N ALA A 69 -11.11 7.91 16.40
CA ALA A 69 -10.06 6.93 16.70
C ALA A 69 -8.66 7.53 16.49
N VAL A 70 -8.45 8.35 15.47
CA VAL A 70 -7.20 9.10 15.26
C VAL A 70 -6.91 9.98 16.49
N GLY A 71 -7.88 10.78 16.93
CA GLY A 71 -7.71 11.62 18.12
C GLY A 71 -7.42 10.81 19.40
N ALA A 72 -7.97 9.60 19.51
CA ALA A 72 -7.66 8.70 20.62
C ALA A 72 -6.22 8.19 20.55
N PHE A 73 -5.74 7.77 19.37
CA PHE A 73 -4.33 7.39 19.15
C PHE A 73 -3.39 8.56 19.47
N GLU A 74 -3.69 9.78 19.00
CA GLU A 74 -2.89 10.96 19.29
C GLU A 74 -2.70 11.20 20.79
N ALA A 75 -3.80 11.14 21.54
CA ALA A 75 -3.79 11.36 22.98
C ALA A 75 -2.99 10.28 23.71
N VAL A 76 -3.20 9.00 23.37
CA VAL A 76 -2.55 7.86 24.03
C VAL A 76 -1.06 7.81 23.72
N VAL A 77 -0.67 7.99 22.45
CA VAL A 77 0.74 8.01 22.04
C VAL A 77 1.48 9.17 22.73
N LYS A 78 0.85 10.34 22.83
CA LYS A 78 1.42 11.49 23.55
C LYS A 78 1.59 11.18 25.04
N ALA A 79 0.59 10.57 25.67
CA ALA A 79 0.63 10.24 27.10
C ALA A 79 1.68 9.17 27.44
N ARG A 80 1.81 8.12 26.62
CA ARG A 80 2.74 7.00 26.87
C ARG A 80 4.17 7.26 26.41
N ALA A 81 4.34 7.78 25.20
CA ALA A 81 5.65 7.87 24.56
C ALA A 81 6.18 9.31 24.48
N GLY A 82 5.44 10.31 25.00
CA GLY A 82 5.87 11.71 25.02
C GLY A 82 6.04 12.35 23.64
N ARG A 83 5.59 11.67 22.58
CA ARG A 83 5.78 12.08 21.18
C ARG A 83 4.44 12.30 20.48
N LYS A 84 4.42 13.17 19.48
CA LYS A 84 3.28 13.30 18.58
C LYS A 84 3.24 12.12 17.62
N VAL A 85 2.04 11.71 17.22
CA VAL A 85 1.90 10.77 16.11
C VAL A 85 2.45 11.41 14.84
N LYS A 86 2.91 10.57 13.92
CA LYS A 86 3.30 10.99 12.59
C LYS A 86 2.47 10.20 11.61
N PHE A 87 1.68 10.90 10.80
CA PHE A 87 0.97 10.28 9.69
C PHE A 87 1.97 9.90 8.61
N LEU A 88 1.82 8.68 8.09
CA LEU A 88 2.72 8.09 7.11
C LEU A 88 1.92 7.73 5.86
N ASN A 89 2.48 8.07 4.70
CA ASN A 89 2.00 7.57 3.43
C ASN A 89 2.62 6.20 3.20
N ALA A 90 1.82 5.15 3.33
CA ALA A 90 2.25 3.80 3.02
C ALA A 90 2.42 3.63 1.49
N THR A 91 3.54 3.06 1.05
CA THR A 91 3.78 2.70 -0.35
C THR A 91 3.18 1.34 -0.72
N GLY A 92 2.93 0.50 0.29
CA GLY A 92 2.18 -0.74 0.18
C GLY A 92 0.69 -0.53 0.35
N VAL A 93 -0.08 -1.57 0.08
CA VAL A 93 -1.54 -1.57 0.22
C VAL A 93 -1.96 -2.43 1.42
N SER A 94 -2.95 -1.97 2.19
CA SER A 94 -3.58 -2.73 3.26
C SER A 94 -5.01 -3.11 2.88
N ASP A 95 -5.65 -3.96 3.69
CA ASP A 95 -7.06 -4.33 3.50
C ASP A 95 -8.02 -3.17 3.75
N GLY A 96 -7.54 -2.06 4.30
CA GLY A 96 -8.28 -0.80 4.38
C GLY A 96 -8.89 -0.37 3.04
N ARG A 97 -8.25 -0.73 1.92
CA ARG A 97 -8.78 -0.49 0.56
C ARG A 97 -10.20 -1.02 0.34
N TYR A 98 -10.59 -2.09 1.01
CA TYR A 98 -11.90 -2.72 0.81
C TYR A 98 -13.02 -1.97 1.54
N TYR A 99 -12.67 -1.19 2.55
CA TYR A 99 -13.60 -0.44 3.40
C TYR A 99 -13.51 1.07 3.18
N ALA A 100 -12.63 1.53 2.27
CA ALA A 100 -12.31 2.94 2.09
C ALA A 100 -13.52 3.80 1.68
N ASP A 101 -14.50 3.18 1.02
CA ASP A 101 -15.72 3.84 0.56
C ASP A 101 -16.91 3.65 1.52
N ASP A 102 -16.73 2.92 2.64
CA ASP A 102 -17.81 2.57 3.57
C ASP A 102 -18.07 3.64 4.65
N GLY A 103 -17.31 4.75 4.63
CA GLY A 103 -17.36 5.77 5.68
C GLY A 103 -16.81 5.31 7.03
N ILE A 104 -16.00 4.25 7.03
CA ILE A 104 -15.35 3.70 8.22
C ILE A 104 -13.98 4.37 8.40
N GLU A 105 -13.67 4.76 9.63
CA GLU A 105 -12.34 5.26 9.98
C GLU A 105 -11.31 4.12 9.91
N ILE A 106 -10.33 4.24 9.01
CA ILE A 106 -9.30 3.21 8.78
C ILE A 106 -7.97 3.70 9.33
N ILE A 107 -7.39 2.95 10.27
CA ILE A 107 -6.09 3.25 10.86
C ILE A 107 -5.21 2.01 10.75
N ASN A 108 -4.01 2.19 10.20
CA ASN A 108 -2.95 1.19 10.29
C ASN A 108 -1.94 1.62 11.35
N PHE A 109 -1.84 0.85 12.43
CA PHE A 109 -0.93 1.12 13.54
C PHE A 109 -0.34 -0.19 14.04
N GLY A 110 0.98 -0.22 14.18
CA GLY A 110 1.69 -1.38 14.67
C GLY A 110 3.18 -1.13 14.83
N PRO A 111 3.90 -2.11 15.40
CA PRO A 111 5.33 -2.06 15.57
C PRO A 111 6.07 -2.36 14.26
N GLY A 112 7.38 -2.13 14.25
CA GLY A 112 8.24 -2.47 13.12
C GLY A 112 8.39 -1.34 12.11
N SER A 113 9.07 -1.66 11.00
CA SER A 113 9.34 -0.71 9.92
C SER A 113 8.86 -1.28 8.60
N GLY A 114 8.07 -0.50 7.86
CA GLY A 114 7.64 -0.87 6.51
C GLY A 114 8.80 -1.14 5.55
N ALA A 115 10.01 -0.63 5.84
CA ALA A 115 11.20 -0.89 5.04
C ALA A 115 11.76 -2.32 5.18
N GLN A 116 11.37 -3.06 6.22
CA GLN A 116 11.80 -4.45 6.46
C GLN A 116 10.76 -5.48 6.04
N GLY A 117 9.55 -5.06 5.65
CA GLY A 117 8.52 -5.98 5.19
C GLY A 117 8.97 -6.74 3.95
N HIS A 118 8.71 -8.06 3.92
CA HIS A 118 9.10 -8.96 2.83
C HIS A 118 10.63 -9.12 2.65
N ALA A 119 11.43 -8.73 3.65
CA ALA A 119 12.87 -8.98 3.66
C ALA A 119 13.19 -10.37 4.22
N ALA A 120 14.27 -10.99 3.76
CA ALA A 120 14.69 -12.32 4.21
C ALA A 120 14.99 -12.39 5.73
N ASN A 121 15.36 -11.26 6.32
CA ASN A 121 15.66 -11.08 7.74
C ASN A 121 14.66 -10.13 8.43
N GLU A 122 13.40 -10.14 7.99
CA GLU A 122 12.31 -9.42 8.62
C GLU A 122 12.26 -9.72 10.13
N SER A 123 12.25 -8.66 10.94
CA SER A 123 12.22 -8.77 12.40
C SER A 123 11.56 -7.55 13.02
N VAL A 124 11.12 -7.68 14.27
CA VAL A 124 10.54 -6.59 15.04
C VAL A 124 11.02 -6.68 16.49
N PRO A 125 11.41 -5.55 17.13
CA PRO A 125 11.78 -5.58 18.54
C PRO A 125 10.59 -5.95 19.43
N ILE A 126 10.79 -6.88 20.36
CA ILE A 126 9.75 -7.31 21.32
C ILE A 126 9.21 -6.10 22.10
N ALA A 127 10.09 -5.19 22.53
CA ALA A 127 9.68 -3.98 23.24
C ALA A 127 8.70 -3.12 22.42
N SER A 128 8.93 -2.98 21.11
CA SER A 128 8.01 -2.26 20.22
C SER A 128 6.67 -2.97 20.08
N MET A 129 6.65 -4.31 20.03
CA MET A 129 5.41 -5.07 20.01
C MET A 129 4.57 -4.85 21.28
N VAL A 130 5.23 -4.90 22.44
CA VAL A 130 4.56 -4.65 23.74
C VAL A 130 4.02 -3.23 23.80
N GLU A 131 4.83 -2.22 23.45
CA GLU A 131 4.41 -0.82 23.41
C GLU A 131 3.19 -0.62 22.50
N ALA A 132 3.20 -1.22 21.30
CA ALA A 132 2.09 -1.12 20.36
C ALA A 132 0.80 -1.76 20.92
N ALA A 133 0.90 -2.93 21.56
CA ALA A 133 -0.25 -3.59 22.17
C ALA A 133 -0.85 -2.77 23.33
N GLU A 134 0.00 -2.19 24.18
CA GLU A 134 -0.44 -1.33 25.27
C GLU A 134 -1.12 -0.05 24.77
N ILE A 135 -0.57 0.58 23.72
CA ILE A 135 -1.19 1.74 23.07
C ILE A 135 -2.56 1.37 22.50
N GLN A 136 -2.67 0.25 21.77
CA GLN A 136 -3.95 -0.21 21.23
C GLN A 136 -4.99 -0.44 22.33
N MET A 137 -4.59 -1.07 23.44
CA MET A 137 -5.46 -1.30 24.59
C MET A 137 -5.97 0.03 25.20
N ASP A 138 -5.09 0.99 25.42
CA ASP A 138 -5.45 2.28 26.03
C ASP A 138 -6.30 3.14 25.07
N VAL A 139 -6.11 3.02 23.75
CA VAL A 139 -7.00 3.64 22.75
C VAL A 139 -8.40 3.08 22.86
N VAL A 140 -8.55 1.75 22.95
CA VAL A 140 -9.87 1.11 23.11
C VAL A 140 -10.54 1.57 24.41
N LYS A 141 -9.82 1.58 25.53
CA LYS A 141 -10.35 2.09 26.81
C LYS A 141 -10.81 3.54 26.70
N ARG A 142 -10.02 4.39 26.05
CA ARG A 142 -10.35 5.80 25.85
C ARG A 142 -11.62 5.97 25.02
N LEU A 143 -11.78 5.21 23.93
CA LEU A 143 -12.97 5.25 23.08
C LEU A 143 -14.22 4.77 23.81
N LEU A 144 -14.08 3.83 24.73
CA LEU A 144 -15.17 3.30 25.57
C LEU A 144 -15.43 4.12 26.84
N GLY A 145 -14.61 5.13 27.14
CA GLY A 145 -14.71 5.93 28.38
C GLY A 145 -14.34 5.16 29.66
N SER A 146 -13.50 4.13 29.54
CA SER A 146 -13.13 3.20 30.63
C SER A 146 -11.65 3.29 31.07
N GLY A 147 -10.99 4.42 30.77
CA GLY A 147 -9.59 4.70 31.10
C GLY A 147 -9.41 5.96 31.93
#